data_AF-A0AAF3EAW0-F1
#
_entry.id   AF-A0AAF3EAW0-F1
#
_cell.length_a   1.000
_cell.length_b   1.000
_cell.length_c   1.000
_cell.angle_alpha   90.00
_cell.angle_beta   90.00
_cell.angle_gamma   90.00
#
_symmetry.space_group_name_H-M   'P 1'
#
loop_
_entity.id
_entity.type
_entity.pdbx_description
1 polymer ?
#
loop_
_entity_poly.entity_id
_entity_poly.type
_entity_poly.pdbx_seq_one_letter_code
_entity_poly.pdbx_strand_id
1 'polypeptide(L)'
;MSTTPLPTHKSPKCDYASEQKVNVCLQPMLKFAAQLQSDTGMQLPVQGRHVFAQLCTIYKEFKSCVKDLECDSLSEDAVDASYGYMCGSGQALFEQHAACFAQVEVEKEYISCKIAATQAIAEAQKSKSKSTEAYLSEMCRAMDGYLRCSHPIILAHCGPEAWKLVSTVTADSLGVTMPDCDMHSALL
;
A
#
# COMPACT_ATOMS: atom_id res chain seq x y z
N MET A 1 21.49 36.73 15.97
CA MET A 1 21.81 35.41 15.37
C MET A 1 20.63 35.06 14.49
N SER A 2 20.75 35.30 13.19
CA SER A 2 19.68 35.05 12.21
C SER A 2 19.85 33.64 11.66
N THR A 3 18.94 32.75 11.99
CA THR A 3 18.86 31.40 11.44
C THR A 3 18.31 31.51 10.02
N THR A 4 19.18 31.37 9.03
CA THR A 4 18.79 31.23 7.63
C THR A 4 18.08 29.89 7.46
N PRO A 5 16.85 29.82 6.91
CA PRO A 5 16.21 28.56 6.54
C PRO A 5 17.04 27.88 5.45
N LEU A 6 17.33 26.58 5.58
CA LEU A 6 17.88 25.79 4.49
C LEU A 6 16.93 25.86 3.27
N PRO A 7 17.44 26.06 2.05
CA PRO A 7 16.61 25.90 0.86
C PRO A 7 16.18 24.43 0.77
N THR A 8 14.87 24.19 0.82
CA THR A 8 14.28 22.92 0.38
C THR A 8 14.54 22.81 -1.11
N HIS A 9 15.67 22.20 -1.50
CA HIS A 9 15.89 21.72 -2.86
C HIS A 9 14.84 20.64 -3.11
N LYS A 10 13.69 21.01 -3.69
CA LYS A 10 12.84 20.06 -4.39
C LYS A 10 13.61 19.66 -5.64
N SER A 11 13.88 18.38 -5.83
CA SER A 11 14.52 17.92 -7.05
C SER A 11 13.64 18.33 -8.24
N PRO A 12 14.22 18.56 -9.42
CA PRO A 12 13.41 18.81 -10.60
C PRO A 12 12.54 17.58 -10.88
N LYS A 13 11.31 17.77 -11.36
CA LYS A 13 10.49 16.64 -11.84
C LYS A 13 11.22 15.89 -12.95
N CYS A 14 11.10 14.57 -12.96
CA CYS A 14 11.72 13.75 -13.99
C CYS A 14 11.23 14.13 -15.39
N ASP A 15 12.16 14.16 -16.33
CA ASP A 15 11.85 14.30 -17.75
C ASP A 15 11.33 12.97 -18.32
N TYR A 16 10.87 13.01 -19.57
CA TYR A 16 10.31 11.82 -20.22
C TYR A 16 11.28 10.63 -20.26
N ALA A 17 12.57 10.89 -20.49
CA ALA A 17 13.59 9.84 -20.56
C ALA A 17 13.83 9.19 -19.19
N SER A 18 13.87 10.00 -18.13
CA SER A 18 14.03 9.54 -16.75
C SER A 18 12.79 8.78 -16.27
N GLU A 19 11.58 9.26 -16.57
CA GLU A 19 10.34 8.54 -16.28
C GLU A 19 10.26 7.20 -17.04
N GLN A 20 10.73 7.17 -18.29
CA GLN A 20 10.82 5.90 -19.04
C GLN A 20 11.77 4.93 -18.35
N LYS A 21 12.89 5.39 -17.79
CA LYS A 21 13.81 4.57 -17.00
C LYS A 21 13.15 4.05 -15.73
N VAL A 22 12.41 4.89 -14.99
CA VAL A 22 11.63 4.48 -13.81
C VAL A 22 10.63 3.38 -14.18
N ASN A 23 9.90 3.56 -15.29
CA ASN A 23 8.93 2.57 -15.75
C ASN A 23 9.57 1.23 -16.14
N VAL A 24 10.79 1.24 -16.71
CA VAL A 24 11.59 0.03 -16.95
C VAL A 24 11.97 -0.65 -15.62
N CYS A 25 12.44 0.13 -14.64
CA CYS A 25 12.75 -0.37 -13.30
C CYS A 25 11.52 -0.94 -12.59
N LEU A 26 10.31 -0.44 -12.90
CA LEU A 26 9.05 -0.87 -12.30
C LEU A 26 8.53 -2.22 -12.87
N GLN A 27 8.96 -2.61 -14.08
CA GLN A 27 8.45 -3.81 -14.76
C GLN A 27 8.51 -5.10 -13.92
N PRO A 28 9.59 -5.38 -13.15
CA PRO A 28 9.64 -6.56 -12.28
C PRO A 28 8.51 -6.59 -11.23
N MET A 29 8.18 -5.44 -10.64
CA MET A 29 7.07 -5.34 -9.67
C MET A 29 5.72 -5.61 -10.34
N LEU A 30 5.50 -5.03 -11.53
CA LEU A 30 4.26 -5.24 -12.30
C LEU A 30 4.08 -6.72 -12.72
N LYS A 31 5.17 -7.37 -13.15
CA LYS A 31 5.16 -8.80 -13.49
C LYS A 31 4.84 -9.66 -12.28
N PHE A 32 5.45 -9.36 -11.13
CA PHE A 32 5.18 -10.08 -9.89
C PHE A 32 3.71 -9.92 -9.45
N ALA A 33 3.16 -8.70 -9.52
CA ALA A 33 1.75 -8.47 -9.24
C ALA A 33 0.82 -9.26 -10.17
N ALA A 34 1.14 -9.34 -11.47
CA ALA A 34 0.37 -10.12 -12.44
C ALA A 34 0.42 -11.63 -12.14
N GLN A 35 1.57 -12.16 -11.71
CA GLN A 35 1.71 -13.57 -11.30
C GLN A 35 0.89 -13.88 -10.04
N LEU A 36 0.92 -12.99 -9.05
CA LEU A 36 0.10 -13.16 -7.85
C LEU A 36 -1.39 -13.14 -8.16
N GLN A 37 -1.82 -12.32 -9.12
CA GLN A 37 -3.21 -12.27 -9.57
C GLN A 37 -3.62 -13.57 -10.30
N SER A 38 -2.74 -14.16 -11.13
CA SER A 38 -3.04 -15.42 -11.82
C SER A 38 -3.11 -16.62 -10.88
N ASP A 39 -2.35 -16.58 -9.77
CA ASP A 39 -2.23 -17.68 -8.82
C ASP A 39 -3.30 -17.66 -7.70
N THR A 40 -4.32 -16.80 -7.80
CA THR A 40 -5.41 -16.63 -6.82
C THR A 40 -6.41 -17.81 -6.71
N GLY A 41 -5.93 -19.03 -6.93
CA GLY A 41 -6.61 -20.28 -6.57
C GLY A 41 -5.91 -20.98 -5.40
N MET A 42 -6.34 -20.68 -4.17
CA MET A 42 -6.11 -21.48 -2.94
C MET A 42 -4.67 -21.47 -2.36
N GLN A 43 -4.51 -20.93 -1.14
CA GLN A 43 -3.39 -21.10 -0.16
C GLN A 43 -2.50 -19.87 0.17
N LEU A 44 -3.11 -18.75 0.57
CA LEU A 44 -2.43 -17.55 1.10
C LEU A 44 -1.63 -17.68 2.42
N PRO A 45 -1.96 -18.55 3.41
CA PRO A 45 -1.38 -18.41 4.77
C PRO A 45 0.14 -18.65 4.87
N VAL A 46 0.68 -19.66 4.18
CA VAL A 46 2.11 -20.00 4.20
C VAL A 46 2.88 -19.26 3.11
N GLN A 47 2.19 -18.89 2.03
CA GLN A 47 2.74 -18.10 0.93
C GLN A 47 2.96 -16.63 1.32
N GLY A 48 2.15 -16.05 2.20
CA GLY A 48 2.19 -14.61 2.53
C GLY A 48 3.57 -14.10 2.96
N ARG A 49 4.30 -14.85 3.81
CA ARG A 49 5.68 -14.46 4.21
C ARG A 49 6.68 -14.57 3.06
N HIS A 50 6.58 -15.61 2.23
CA HIS A 50 7.48 -15.81 1.09
C HIS A 50 7.23 -14.77 -0.01
N VAL A 51 5.96 -14.55 -0.36
CA VAL A 51 5.49 -13.51 -1.28
C VAL A 51 5.94 -12.14 -0.80
N PHE A 52 5.84 -11.86 0.49
CA PHE A 52 6.29 -10.61 1.07
C PHE A 52 7.82 -10.43 1.00
N ALA A 53 8.59 -11.45 1.36
CA ALA A 53 10.06 -11.39 1.24
C ALA A 53 10.52 -11.17 -0.20
N GLN A 54 9.84 -11.82 -1.16
CA GLN A 54 10.09 -11.63 -2.58
C GLN A 54 9.72 -10.23 -3.04
N LEU A 55 8.56 -9.70 -2.63
CA LEU A 55 8.13 -8.33 -2.90
C LEU A 55 9.18 -7.31 -2.41
N CYS A 56 9.68 -7.47 -1.18
CA CYS A 56 10.69 -6.57 -0.63
C CYS A 56 12.05 -6.71 -1.30
N THR A 57 12.37 -7.88 -1.87
CA THR A 57 13.56 -8.04 -2.71
C THR A 57 13.41 -7.23 -4.00
N ILE A 58 12.28 -7.36 -4.68
CA ILE A 58 11.98 -6.61 -5.91
C ILE A 58 11.95 -5.10 -5.64
N TYR A 59 11.38 -4.66 -4.51
CA TYR A 59 11.40 -3.25 -4.10
C TYR A 59 12.83 -2.73 -3.91
N LYS A 60 13.71 -3.49 -3.26
CA LYS A 60 15.13 -3.10 -3.09
C LYS A 60 15.86 -3.01 -4.43
N GLU A 61 15.57 -3.93 -5.36
CA GLU A 61 16.08 -3.87 -6.73
C GLU A 61 15.57 -2.64 -7.48
N PHE A 62 14.28 -2.31 -7.36
CA PHE A 62 13.69 -1.09 -7.90
C PHE A 62 14.43 0.15 -7.38
N LYS A 63 14.60 0.30 -6.06
CA LYS A 63 15.34 1.42 -5.46
C LYS A 63 16.77 1.50 -5.95
N SER A 64 17.45 0.36 -6.10
CA SER A 64 18.80 0.34 -6.67
C SER A 64 18.84 0.72 -8.16
N CYS A 65 17.76 0.51 -8.91
CA CYS A 65 17.66 0.82 -10.33
C CYS A 65 17.43 2.34 -10.57
N VAL A 66 16.68 2.98 -9.68
CA VAL A 66 16.37 4.42 -9.76
C VAL A 66 17.35 5.31 -8.98
N LYS A 67 18.24 4.73 -8.15
CA LYS A 67 19.15 5.48 -7.26
C LYS A 67 19.98 6.62 -7.90
N ASP A 68 20.31 6.49 -9.18
CA ASP A 68 21.16 7.44 -9.91
C ASP A 68 20.33 8.52 -10.64
N LEU A 69 19.01 8.54 -10.43
CA LEU A 69 18.11 9.58 -10.94
C LEU A 69 18.07 10.75 -9.97
N GLU A 70 18.54 11.91 -10.42
CA GLU A 70 18.47 13.16 -9.65
C GLU A 70 17.19 13.94 -10.01
N CYS A 71 16.03 13.29 -9.92
CA CYS A 71 14.73 13.88 -10.23
C CYS A 71 13.58 13.27 -9.42
N ASP A 72 12.48 14.02 -9.26
CA ASP A 72 11.28 13.57 -8.56
C ASP A 72 10.33 12.84 -9.55
N SER A 73 10.09 11.55 -9.32
CA SER A 73 9.15 10.71 -10.11
C SER A 73 7.92 10.32 -9.29
N LEU A 74 6.73 10.58 -9.84
CA LEU A 74 5.47 10.17 -9.23
C LEU A 74 5.36 8.64 -9.08
N SER A 75 5.94 7.89 -10.02
CA SER A 75 5.92 6.42 -9.98
C SER A 75 6.79 5.90 -8.84
N GLU A 76 7.93 6.54 -8.58
CA GLU A 76 8.76 6.22 -7.43
C GLU A 76 8.05 6.56 -6.12
N ASP A 77 7.46 7.76 -6.01
CA ASP A 77 6.70 8.18 -4.83
C ASP A 77 5.57 7.19 -4.49
N ALA A 78 4.83 6.73 -5.50
CA ALA A 78 3.75 5.76 -5.32
C ALA A 78 4.26 4.39 -4.83
N VAL A 79 5.41 3.94 -5.32
CA VAL A 79 6.04 2.69 -4.90
C VAL A 79 6.57 2.81 -3.47
N ASP A 80 7.23 3.91 -3.13
CA ASP A 80 7.73 4.17 -1.77
C ASP A 80 6.60 4.29 -0.75
N ALA A 81 5.49 4.94 -1.12
CA ALA A 81 4.31 5.00 -0.27
C ALA A 81 3.69 3.62 0.01
N SER A 82 3.75 2.73 -0.99
CA SER A 82 3.13 1.40 -0.88
C SER A 82 4.02 0.40 -0.14
N TYR A 83 5.35 0.48 -0.32
CA TYR A 83 6.27 -0.57 0.12
C TYR A 83 7.43 -0.07 1.00
N GLY A 84 7.71 1.22 1.05
CA GLY A 84 8.88 1.78 1.73
C GLY A 84 8.91 1.49 3.23
N TYR A 85 7.80 1.73 3.94
CA TYR A 85 7.69 1.35 5.35
C TYR A 85 7.73 -0.17 5.52
N MET A 86 6.92 -0.89 4.74
CA MET A 86 6.76 -2.34 4.87
C MET A 86 8.09 -3.09 4.63
N CYS A 87 8.87 -2.70 3.63
CA CYS A 87 10.15 -3.30 3.26
C CYS A 87 11.38 -2.61 3.88
N GLY A 88 11.15 -1.59 4.70
CA GLY A 88 12.15 -0.84 5.45
C GLY A 88 12.00 -1.04 6.95
N SER A 89 11.69 0.02 7.68
CA SER A 89 11.60 0.01 9.15
C SER A 89 10.48 -0.86 9.70
N GLY A 90 9.42 -1.10 8.92
CA GLY A 90 8.29 -1.97 9.28
C GLY A 90 8.53 -3.46 9.00
N GLN A 91 9.62 -3.85 8.33
CA GLN A 91 9.82 -5.23 7.85
C GLN A 91 9.84 -6.25 9.00
N ALA A 92 10.58 -5.98 10.07
CA ALA A 92 10.67 -6.88 11.22
C ALA A 92 9.31 -7.06 11.91
N LEU A 93 8.52 -5.98 12.00
CA LEU A 93 7.19 -6.01 12.57
C LEU A 93 6.22 -6.80 11.69
N PHE A 94 6.28 -6.64 10.37
CA PHE A 94 5.52 -7.48 9.44
C PHE A 94 5.89 -8.95 9.58
N GLU A 95 7.19 -9.28 9.58
CA GLU A 95 7.64 -10.66 9.70
C GLU A 95 7.19 -11.32 11.01
N GLN A 96 7.20 -10.57 12.11
CA GLN A 96 6.70 -11.00 13.41
C GLN A 96 5.21 -11.35 13.37
N HIS A 97 4.39 -10.53 12.71
CA HIS A 97 2.94 -10.71 12.66
C HIS A 97 2.42 -11.50 11.45
N ALA A 98 3.28 -11.84 10.47
CA ALA A 98 2.90 -12.50 9.22
C ALA A 98 2.08 -13.78 9.42
N ALA A 99 2.49 -14.63 10.39
CA ALA A 99 1.77 -15.86 10.69
C ALA A 99 0.37 -15.59 11.29
N CYS A 100 0.20 -14.50 12.03
CA CYS A 100 -1.10 -14.12 12.57
C CYS A 100 -2.01 -13.53 11.48
N PHE A 101 -1.49 -12.65 10.63
CA PHE A 101 -2.26 -12.13 9.50
C PHE A 101 -2.74 -13.24 8.58
N ALA A 102 -1.90 -14.24 8.33
CA ALA A 102 -2.25 -15.45 7.60
C ALA A 102 -3.42 -16.25 8.22
N GLN A 103 -3.56 -16.23 9.55
CA GLN A 103 -4.70 -16.84 10.24
C GLN A 103 -5.94 -15.96 10.11
N VAL A 104 -5.81 -14.65 10.32
CA VAL A 104 -6.92 -13.69 10.17
C VAL A 104 -7.49 -13.74 8.74
N GLU A 105 -6.66 -13.93 7.71
CA GLU A 105 -7.09 -14.03 6.31
C GLU A 105 -8.08 -15.18 6.04
N VAL A 106 -8.11 -16.22 6.88
CA VAL A 106 -9.05 -17.35 6.75
C VAL A 106 -10.23 -17.25 7.72
N GLU A 107 -10.28 -16.23 8.57
CA GLU A 107 -11.39 -15.98 9.49
C GLU A 107 -12.62 -15.48 8.73
N LYS A 108 -13.78 -16.07 9.01
CA LYS A 108 -15.04 -15.76 8.29
C LYS A 108 -15.45 -14.29 8.43
N GLU A 109 -15.23 -13.72 9.60
CA GLU A 109 -15.56 -12.33 9.89
C GLU A 109 -14.67 -11.40 9.06
N TYR A 110 -13.38 -11.71 8.95
CA TYR A 110 -12.43 -10.94 8.15
C TYR A 110 -12.70 -11.07 6.65
N ILE A 111 -13.00 -12.29 6.18
CA ILE A 111 -13.43 -12.54 4.79
C ILE A 111 -14.68 -11.71 4.46
N SER A 112 -15.64 -11.61 5.39
CA SER A 112 -16.84 -10.80 5.20
C SER A 112 -16.50 -9.31 5.03
N CYS A 113 -15.52 -8.79 5.78
CA CYS A 113 -15.00 -7.43 5.57
C CYS A 113 -14.40 -7.25 4.17
N LYS A 114 -13.59 -8.21 3.69
CA LYS A 114 -13.00 -8.18 2.34
C LYS A 114 -14.07 -8.20 1.25
N ILE A 115 -15.10 -9.02 1.40
CA ILE A 115 -16.22 -9.11 0.45
C ILE A 115 -16.97 -7.77 0.39
N ALA A 116 -17.32 -7.20 1.54
CA ALA A 116 -18.00 -5.91 1.61
C ALA A 116 -17.18 -4.78 0.96
N ALA A 117 -15.87 -4.75 1.22
CA ALA A 117 -14.95 -3.79 0.61
C ALA A 117 -14.86 -3.97 -0.92
N THR A 118 -14.76 -5.21 -1.39
CA THR A 118 -14.71 -5.53 -2.83
C THR A 118 -15.99 -5.10 -3.54
N GLN A 119 -17.14 -5.32 -2.91
CA GLN A 119 -18.43 -4.87 -3.43
C GLN A 119 -18.52 -3.34 -3.49
N ALA A 120 -18.12 -2.64 -2.42
CA ALA A 120 -18.11 -1.19 -2.37
C ALA A 120 -17.16 -0.58 -3.43
N ILE A 121 -15.98 -1.16 -3.64
CA ILE A 121 -15.04 -0.75 -4.69
C ILE A 121 -15.66 -0.97 -6.09
N ALA A 122 -16.30 -2.12 -6.33
CA ALA A 122 -16.95 -2.40 -7.60
C ALA A 122 -18.11 -1.43 -7.88
N GLU A 123 -18.82 -0.98 -6.84
CA GLU A 123 -19.84 0.05 -6.95
C GLU A 123 -19.24 1.43 -7.22
N ALA A 124 -18.17 1.80 -6.53
CA ALA A 124 -17.42 3.03 -6.80
C ALA A 124 -16.93 3.07 -8.26
N GLN A 125 -16.44 1.95 -8.80
CA GLN A 125 -16.03 1.89 -10.21
C GLN A 125 -17.17 2.24 -11.19
N LYS A 126 -18.44 2.03 -10.83
CA LYS A 126 -19.60 2.45 -11.64
C LYS A 126 -19.81 3.97 -11.62
N SER A 127 -19.36 4.67 -10.57
CA SER A 127 -19.44 6.14 -10.46
C SER A 127 -18.29 6.85 -11.18
N LYS A 128 -17.24 6.13 -11.60
CA LYS A 128 -16.11 6.65 -12.39
C LYS A 128 -16.53 7.39 -13.66
N SER A 129 -17.64 6.98 -14.28
CA SER A 129 -18.20 7.64 -15.48
C SER A 129 -18.95 8.94 -15.19
N LYS A 130 -19.28 9.22 -13.92
CA LYS A 130 -20.10 10.37 -13.51
C LYS A 130 -19.26 11.54 -13.02
N SER A 131 -18.29 11.28 -12.14
CA SER A 131 -17.36 12.28 -11.62
C SER A 131 -16.16 11.61 -10.96
N THR A 132 -14.96 12.12 -11.22
CA THR A 132 -13.73 11.69 -10.55
C THR A 132 -13.80 11.93 -9.05
N GLU A 133 -14.40 13.04 -8.62
CA GLU A 133 -14.55 13.38 -7.20
C GLU A 133 -15.50 12.41 -6.49
N ALA A 134 -16.64 12.09 -7.12
CA ALA A 134 -17.57 11.10 -6.60
C ALA A 134 -16.96 9.70 -6.55
N TYR A 135 -16.13 9.35 -7.54
CA TYR A 135 -15.38 8.10 -7.54
C TYR A 135 -14.39 8.01 -6.37
N LEU A 136 -13.58 9.05 -6.17
CA LEU A 136 -12.61 9.09 -5.07
C LEU A 136 -13.30 9.05 -3.71
N SER A 137 -14.39 9.80 -3.53
CA SER A 137 -15.20 9.79 -2.31
C SER A 137 -15.74 8.39 -1.97
N GLU A 138 -16.25 7.67 -2.96
CA GLU A 138 -16.75 6.30 -2.78
C GLU A 138 -15.61 5.30 -2.50
N MET A 139 -14.44 5.49 -3.12
CA MET A 139 -13.24 4.69 -2.81
C MET A 139 -12.75 4.93 -1.38
N CYS A 140 -12.73 6.19 -0.91
CA CYS A 140 -12.41 6.52 0.49
C CYS A 140 -13.38 5.79 1.43
N ARG A 141 -14.69 5.85 1.16
CA ARG A 141 -15.72 5.19 1.99
C ARG A 141 -15.55 3.67 2.04
N ALA A 142 -15.21 3.06 0.91
CA ALA A 142 -14.96 1.61 0.84
C ALA A 142 -13.77 1.20 1.73
N MET A 143 -12.68 1.97 1.67
CA MET A 143 -11.50 1.73 2.49
C MET A 143 -11.76 1.97 3.99
N ASP A 144 -12.49 3.04 4.34
CA ASP A 144 -12.86 3.35 5.73
C ASP A 144 -13.71 2.22 6.32
N GLY A 145 -14.72 1.77 5.58
CA GLY A 145 -15.55 0.64 5.98
C GLY A 145 -14.76 -0.66 6.17
N TYR A 146 -13.79 -0.94 5.30
CA TYR A 146 -12.91 -2.10 5.42
C TYR A 146 -12.07 -2.05 6.71
N LEU A 147 -11.44 -0.91 6.98
CA LEU A 147 -10.60 -0.74 8.18
C LEU A 147 -11.42 -0.85 9.46
N ARG A 148 -12.58 -0.20 9.55
CA ARG A 148 -13.47 -0.32 10.71
C ARG A 148 -13.95 -1.75 10.95
N CYS A 149 -14.24 -2.48 9.88
CA CYS A 149 -14.68 -3.87 9.96
C CYS A 149 -13.55 -4.79 10.43
N SER A 150 -12.34 -4.59 9.89
CA SER A 150 -11.19 -5.46 10.17
C SER A 150 -10.46 -5.15 11.48
N HIS A 151 -10.51 -3.91 11.96
CA HIS A 151 -9.83 -3.45 13.19
C HIS A 151 -10.10 -4.37 14.40
N PRO A 152 -11.35 -4.61 14.85
CA PRO A 152 -11.58 -5.43 16.04
C PRO A 152 -11.08 -6.87 15.88
N ILE A 153 -11.09 -7.40 14.66
CA ILE A 153 -10.65 -8.77 14.36
C ILE A 153 -9.12 -8.85 14.46
N ILE A 154 -8.40 -7.92 13.82
CA ILE A 154 -6.94 -7.87 13.87
C ILE A 154 -6.47 -7.62 15.31
N LEU A 155 -7.13 -6.74 16.06
CA LEU A 155 -6.76 -6.45 17.43
C LEU A 155 -6.96 -7.67 18.34
N ALA A 156 -8.09 -8.37 18.20
CA ALA A 156 -8.39 -9.57 18.99
C ALA A 156 -7.44 -10.74 18.70
N HIS A 157 -7.04 -10.93 17.44
CA HIS A 157 -6.21 -12.07 17.03
C HIS A 157 -4.70 -11.77 17.10
N CYS A 158 -4.28 -10.59 16.62
CA CYS A 158 -2.86 -10.25 16.39
C CYS A 158 -2.34 -9.14 17.30
N GLY A 159 -3.20 -8.49 18.07
CA GLY A 159 -2.84 -7.47 19.04
C GLY A 159 -2.65 -6.07 18.44
N PRO A 160 -2.41 -5.07 19.31
CA PRO A 160 -2.37 -3.66 18.92
C PRO A 160 -1.15 -3.30 18.04
N GLU A 161 -0.02 -4.00 18.18
CA GLU A 161 1.17 -3.77 17.35
C GLU A 161 0.95 -4.19 15.89
N ALA A 162 0.19 -5.28 15.67
CA ALA A 162 -0.22 -5.70 14.34
C ALA A 162 -1.15 -4.66 13.68
N TRP A 163 -2.09 -4.11 14.45
CA TRP A 163 -2.97 -3.05 13.94
C TRP A 163 -2.19 -1.78 13.59
N LYS A 164 -1.21 -1.38 14.42
CA LYS A 164 -0.33 -0.24 14.14
C LYS A 164 0.42 -0.40 12.81
N LEU A 165 0.84 -1.62 12.47
CA LEU A 165 1.45 -1.90 11.17
C LEU A 165 0.47 -1.65 10.03
N VAL A 166 -0.73 -2.24 10.11
CA VAL A 166 -1.78 -2.10 9.09
C VAL A 166 -2.18 -0.64 8.91
N SER A 167 -2.34 0.10 10.01
CA SER A 167 -2.73 1.49 9.97
C SER A 167 -1.64 2.39 9.37
N THR A 168 -0.37 2.14 9.67
CA THR A 168 0.76 2.89 9.10
C THR A 168 0.88 2.67 7.59
N VAL A 169 0.90 1.40 7.15
CA VAL A 169 1.00 1.08 5.70
C VAL A 169 -0.18 1.68 4.93
N THR A 170 -1.39 1.59 5.49
CA THR A 170 -2.59 2.12 4.84
C THR A 170 -2.56 3.64 4.79
N ALA A 171 -2.16 4.31 5.86
CA ALA A 171 -2.04 5.78 5.89
C ALA A 171 -1.02 6.29 4.86
N ASP A 172 0.17 5.67 4.78
CA ASP A 172 1.21 6.05 3.84
C ASP A 172 0.75 5.87 2.38
N SER A 173 0.13 4.72 2.08
CA SER A 173 -0.39 4.41 0.75
C SER A 173 -1.51 5.36 0.31
N LEU A 174 -2.44 5.65 1.22
CA LEU A 174 -3.58 6.55 0.95
C LEU A 174 -3.13 8.01 0.90
N GLY A 175 -2.16 8.44 1.69
CA GLY A 175 -1.61 9.79 1.66
C GLY A 175 -1.03 10.18 0.30
N VAL A 176 -0.57 9.21 -0.49
CA VAL A 176 -0.06 9.44 -1.84
C VAL A 176 -1.12 9.24 -2.92
N THR A 177 -1.98 8.23 -2.78
CA THR A 177 -2.96 7.88 -3.83
C THR A 177 -4.30 8.62 -3.71
N MET A 178 -4.70 8.99 -2.49
CA MET A 178 -5.96 9.64 -2.16
C MET A 178 -5.79 10.60 -0.95
N PRO A 179 -5.02 11.70 -1.11
CA PRO A 179 -4.63 12.59 -0.01
C PRO A 179 -5.80 13.28 0.69
N ASP A 180 -6.96 13.39 0.04
CA ASP A 180 -8.16 14.03 0.57
C ASP A 180 -9.07 13.07 1.36
N CYS A 181 -8.74 11.77 1.46
CA CYS A 181 -9.47 10.84 2.31
C CYS A 181 -9.07 11.04 3.79
N ASP A 182 -9.98 11.54 4.63
CA ASP A 182 -9.79 11.50 6.09
C ASP A 182 -10.13 10.10 6.63
N MET A 183 -9.08 9.33 6.92
CA MET A 183 -9.16 7.98 7.46
C MET A 183 -8.83 7.92 8.95
N HIS A 184 -8.61 9.07 9.60
CA HIS A 184 -8.07 9.14 10.96
C HIS A 184 -8.97 8.39 11.95
N SER A 185 -10.28 8.50 11.80
CA SER A 185 -11.25 7.84 12.67
C SER A 185 -11.43 6.33 12.44
N ALA A 186 -10.86 5.77 11.37
CA ALA A 186 -10.80 4.32 11.14
C ALA A 186 -9.45 3.71 11.53
N LEU A 187 -8.41 4.54 11.64
CA LEU A 187 -7.03 4.13 11.93
C LEU A 187 -6.65 4.24 13.42
N LEU A 188 -7.47 4.94 14.22
CA LEU A 188 -7.43 5.00 15.68
C LEU A 188 -8.14 3.81 16.32
#